data_AF-A0A151NAX4-F1
#
_entry.id   AF-A0A151NAX4-F1
#
_cell.length_a   1.000
_cell.length_b   1.000
_cell.length_c   1.000
_cell.angle_alpha   90.00
_cell.angle_beta   90.00
_cell.angle_gamma   90.00
#
_symmetry.space_group_name_H-M   'P 1'
#
loop_
_entity.id
_entity.type
_entity.pdbx_description
1 polymer ?
#
loop_
_entity_poly.entity_id
_entity_poly.type
_entity_poly.pdbx_seq_one_letter_code
_entity_poly.pdbx_strand_id
1 'polypeptide(L)'
;MKTYERHCALFQSSVGVTIKQSLKRCIENEIVLTKFVLTSSENSRGDMQPVSLTPLLRTIRDERYMLGKELCIWGIQLSNQDIANLALLLELDGRTTYPFCSLEIIHTVIDAWSVERLGVALPVSNLRSIVLDYTNNLYLNGNNLQCLGALALIKPIAVYANNLARDKETNTMKFSNATGHQMHEVGKGLNVHSAASGMNITSETRRSNTTESIIGKKKKRKGTKKRKKNPEIGSWLVKLHLADNGIDGRGKGGQNMVLEFTQFLIYLIKYSEHLIELDLDGNAIGELCSADILDALKERLNEKMPNLNIKVTYQISSETFGSIFKNGKKSKSTRKKKKKTTK
;
A
#
# COMPACT_ATOMS: atom_id res chain seq x y z
N MET A 1 -2.32 -24.72 23.99
CA MET A 1 -1.47 -25.73 23.32
C MET A 1 -2.20 -27.05 23.09
N LYS A 2 -2.72 -27.71 24.12
CA LYS A 2 -3.44 -29.01 23.99
C LYS A 2 -4.60 -28.97 22.97
N THR A 3 -5.41 -27.90 22.99
CA THR A 3 -6.52 -27.73 22.05
C THR A 3 -6.07 -27.65 20.59
N TYR A 4 -4.96 -26.95 20.32
CA TYR A 4 -4.38 -26.87 18.97
C TYR A 4 -3.90 -28.23 18.49
N GLU A 5 -3.17 -28.98 19.33
CA GLU A 5 -2.70 -30.32 18.99
C GLU A 5 -3.88 -31.28 18.73
N ARG A 6 -4.95 -31.19 19.53
CA ARG A 6 -6.19 -31.94 19.30
C ARG A 6 -6.84 -31.60 17.97
N HIS A 7 -6.97 -30.32 17.61
CA HIS A 7 -7.52 -29.93 16.31
C HIS A 7 -6.62 -30.36 15.15
N CYS A 8 -5.29 -30.29 15.30
CA CYS A 8 -4.37 -30.79 14.29
C CYS A 8 -4.63 -32.29 14.03
N ALA A 9 -4.75 -33.11 15.08
CA ALA A 9 -5.07 -34.53 14.95
C ALA A 9 -6.42 -34.78 14.27
N LEU A 10 -7.46 -34.03 14.64
CA LEU A 10 -8.81 -34.17 14.05
C LEU A 10 -8.88 -33.85 12.57
N PHE A 11 -8.11 -32.88 12.11
CA PHE A 11 -8.09 -32.43 10.72
C PHE A 11 -6.94 -33.04 9.92
N GLN A 12 -6.28 -34.07 10.46
CA GLN A 12 -5.13 -34.72 9.81
C GLN A 12 -4.07 -33.70 9.39
N SER A 13 -3.73 -32.77 10.27
CA SER A 13 -2.76 -31.72 9.99
C SER A 13 -1.56 -31.86 10.91
N SER A 14 -0.37 -31.57 10.38
CA SER A 14 0.83 -31.47 11.22
C SER A 14 0.77 -30.23 12.12
N VAL A 15 1.25 -30.39 13.35
CA VAL A 15 1.35 -29.28 14.30
C VAL A 15 2.44 -28.31 13.83
N GLY A 16 2.07 -27.05 13.59
CA GLY A 16 3.02 -26.01 13.16
C GLY A 16 4.15 -25.82 14.18
N VAL A 17 5.40 -26.08 13.78
CA VAL A 17 6.58 -26.04 14.66
C VAL A 17 6.74 -24.66 15.29
N THR A 18 6.60 -23.59 14.51
CA THR A 18 6.75 -22.21 14.98
C THR A 18 5.67 -21.83 16.00
N ILE A 19 4.43 -22.28 15.80
CA ILE A 19 3.35 -22.08 16.79
C ILE A 19 3.67 -22.83 18.07
N LYS A 20 4.08 -24.10 17.96
CA LYS A 20 4.43 -24.94 19.11
C LYS A 20 5.56 -24.33 19.94
N GLN A 21 6.63 -23.89 19.28
CA GLN A 21 7.76 -23.23 19.93
C GLN A 21 7.35 -21.89 20.58
N SER A 22 6.55 -21.09 19.88
CA SER A 22 6.07 -19.80 20.41
C SER A 22 5.18 -19.99 21.64
N LEU A 23 4.27 -20.96 21.61
CA LEU A 23 3.42 -21.30 22.75
C LEU A 23 4.25 -21.80 23.94
N LYS A 24 5.22 -22.70 23.73
CA LYS A 24 6.10 -23.18 24.81
C LYS A 24 6.86 -22.03 25.46
N ARG A 25 7.50 -21.18 24.65
CA ARG A 25 8.21 -20.00 25.14
C ARG A 25 7.28 -19.07 25.93
N CYS A 26 6.05 -18.86 25.46
CA CYS A 26 5.07 -18.04 26.17
C CYS A 26 4.71 -18.62 27.54
N ILE A 27 4.53 -19.94 27.61
CA ILE A 27 4.25 -20.65 28.88
C ILE A 27 5.45 -20.54 29.84
N GLU A 28 6.67 -20.81 29.37
CA GLU A 28 7.89 -20.77 30.18
C GLU A 28 8.21 -19.38 30.74
N ASN A 29 7.85 -18.32 30.02
CA ASN A 29 8.11 -16.94 30.42
C ASN A 29 6.87 -16.23 31.00
N GLU A 30 5.76 -16.95 31.20
CA GLU A 30 4.49 -16.40 31.69
C GLU A 30 3.99 -15.18 30.89
N ILE A 31 4.22 -15.18 29.59
CA ILE A 31 3.76 -14.12 28.67
C ILE A 31 2.65 -14.63 27.76
N VAL A 32 1.82 -13.70 27.31
CA VAL A 32 0.71 -13.98 26.40
C VAL A 32 1.21 -14.05 24.95
N LEU A 33 0.73 -15.03 24.19
CA LEU A 33 1.02 -15.12 22.76
C LEU A 33 0.20 -14.08 21.98
N THR A 34 0.86 -13.12 21.35
CA THR A 34 0.17 -12.06 20.57
C THR A 34 0.34 -12.22 19.06
N LYS A 35 1.35 -12.97 18.62
CA LYS A 35 1.66 -13.21 17.21
C LYS A 35 1.61 -14.69 16.90
N PHE A 36 0.80 -15.07 15.93
CA PHE A 36 0.69 -16.43 15.42
C PHE A 36 1.44 -16.52 14.10
N VAL A 37 2.41 -17.43 14.01
CA VAL A 37 3.14 -17.71 12.77
C VAL A 37 2.94 -19.17 12.41
N LEU A 38 2.08 -19.41 11.42
CA LEU A 38 1.82 -20.72 10.85
C LEU A 38 2.67 -20.86 9.59
N THR A 39 3.54 -21.86 9.57
CA THR A 39 4.43 -22.10 8.43
C THR A 39 4.59 -23.58 8.15
N SER A 40 4.88 -23.92 6.90
CA SER A 40 5.21 -25.28 6.50
C SER A 40 6.53 -25.72 7.13
N SER A 41 6.66 -27.00 7.43
CA SER A 41 7.92 -27.58 7.89
C SER A 41 8.80 -27.88 6.67
N GLU A 42 9.90 -27.15 6.51
CA GLU A 42 10.82 -27.30 5.35
C GLU A 42 11.57 -28.66 5.31
N ASN A 43 11.42 -29.50 6.33
CA ASN A 43 12.31 -30.64 6.58
C ASN A 43 11.63 -32.03 6.63
N SER A 44 10.71 -32.34 5.71
CA SER A 44 10.16 -33.71 5.64
C SER A 44 10.25 -34.31 4.24
N ARG A 45 11.33 -35.06 4.01
CA ARG A 45 11.37 -36.12 2.99
C ARG A 45 10.50 -37.28 3.48
N GLY A 46 9.25 -37.36 3.00
CA GLY A 46 8.35 -38.50 3.17
C GLY A 46 7.12 -38.26 4.07
N ASP A 47 5.97 -38.72 3.58
CA ASP A 47 4.71 -39.15 4.24
C ASP A 47 4.12 -38.38 5.44
N MET A 48 4.60 -37.17 5.73
CA MET A 48 4.02 -36.32 6.77
C MET A 48 2.84 -35.51 6.26
N GLN A 49 1.74 -35.53 7.02
CA GLN A 49 0.55 -34.71 6.80
C GLN A 49 0.91 -33.22 6.69
N PRO A 50 0.30 -32.45 5.76
CA PRO A 50 0.60 -31.04 5.60
C PRO A 50 0.15 -30.19 6.81
N VAL A 51 0.78 -29.03 6.99
CA VAL A 51 0.31 -28.01 7.92
C VAL A 51 -0.86 -27.26 7.29
N SER A 52 -1.98 -27.15 8.00
CA SER A 52 -3.23 -26.55 7.52
C SER A 52 -3.66 -25.38 8.41
N LEU A 53 -4.38 -24.41 7.82
CA LEU A 53 -4.85 -23.22 8.54
C LEU A 53 -6.03 -23.51 9.48
N THR A 54 -6.98 -24.30 9.01
CA THR A 54 -8.25 -24.58 9.72
C THR A 54 -8.09 -24.98 11.20
N PRO A 55 -7.16 -25.89 11.59
CA PRO A 55 -6.95 -26.23 13.00
C PRO A 55 -6.62 -25.03 13.89
N LEU A 56 -5.82 -24.09 13.38
CA LEU A 56 -5.44 -22.88 14.11
C LEU A 56 -6.64 -21.96 14.31
N LEU A 57 -7.39 -21.69 13.23
CA LEU A 57 -8.59 -20.83 13.30
C LEU A 57 -9.62 -21.42 14.25
N ARG A 58 -9.82 -22.75 14.22
CA ARG A 58 -10.73 -23.43 15.14
C ARG A 58 -10.26 -23.34 16.59
N THR A 59 -8.96 -23.48 16.83
CA THR A 59 -8.39 -23.31 18.18
C THR A 59 -8.65 -21.91 18.73
N ILE A 60 -8.39 -20.87 17.92
CA ILE A 60 -8.61 -19.47 18.33
C ILE A 60 -10.09 -19.25 18.69
N ARG A 61 -10.99 -19.86 17.92
CA ARG A 61 -12.45 -19.77 18.17
C ARG A 61 -12.89 -20.51 19.42
N ASP A 62 -12.50 -21.78 19.57
CA ASP A 62 -12.91 -22.63 20.68
C ASP A 62 -12.37 -22.11 22.01
N GLU A 63 -11.14 -21.59 22.02
CA GLU A 63 -10.51 -20.97 23.20
C GLU A 63 -10.93 -19.50 23.40
N ARG A 64 -11.72 -18.93 22.47
CA ARG A 64 -12.06 -17.49 22.43
C ARG A 64 -10.85 -16.61 22.70
N TYR A 65 -9.78 -16.84 21.95
CA TYR A 65 -8.49 -16.21 22.25
C TYR A 65 -8.47 -14.73 21.83
N MET A 66 -8.72 -13.82 22.79
CA MET A 66 -8.89 -12.37 22.55
C MET A 66 -7.60 -11.55 22.69
N LEU A 67 -6.43 -12.19 22.70
CA LEU A 67 -5.16 -11.48 22.91
C LEU A 67 -4.25 -11.51 21.66
N GLY A 68 -4.71 -12.17 20.59
CA GLY A 68 -4.04 -12.21 19.30
C GLY A 68 -4.09 -10.87 18.58
N LYS A 69 -2.94 -10.41 18.05
CA LYS A 69 -2.78 -9.17 17.30
C LYS A 69 -2.36 -9.42 15.86
N GLU A 70 -1.47 -10.38 15.65
CA GLU A 70 -0.86 -10.67 14.34
C GLU A 70 -1.11 -12.13 13.95
N LEU A 71 -1.56 -12.35 12.72
CA LEU A 71 -1.72 -13.68 12.12
C LEU A 71 -0.88 -13.76 10.84
N CYS A 72 0.13 -14.62 10.86
CA CYS A 72 1.07 -14.85 9.78
C CYS A 72 0.91 -16.27 9.24
N ILE A 73 0.66 -16.40 7.93
CA ILE A 73 0.40 -17.64 7.21
C ILE A 73 1.42 -17.74 6.07
N TRP A 74 2.43 -18.58 6.23
CA TRP A 74 3.61 -18.57 5.37
C TRP A 74 3.91 -19.93 4.75
N GLY A 75 3.87 -20.02 3.42
CA GLY A 75 4.35 -21.22 2.71
C GLY A 75 3.45 -22.45 2.88
N ILE A 76 2.19 -22.29 3.28
CA ILE A 76 1.22 -23.39 3.40
C ILE A 76 0.21 -23.32 2.27
N GLN A 77 -0.30 -24.47 1.83
CA GLN A 77 -1.37 -24.50 0.84
C GLN A 77 -2.69 -24.06 1.48
N LEU A 78 -3.37 -23.08 0.86
CA LEU A 78 -4.69 -22.61 1.30
C LEU A 78 -5.75 -23.06 0.30
N SER A 79 -6.83 -23.63 0.83
CA SER A 79 -8.06 -23.84 0.06
C SER A 79 -8.96 -22.60 0.15
N ASN A 80 -9.92 -22.51 -0.77
CA ASN A 80 -10.95 -21.47 -0.74
C ASN A 80 -11.73 -21.51 0.58
N GLN A 81 -11.97 -22.70 1.12
CA GLN A 81 -12.59 -22.88 2.43
C GLN A 81 -11.75 -22.28 3.56
N ASP A 82 -10.42 -22.40 3.52
CA ASP A 82 -9.53 -21.81 4.52
C ASP A 82 -9.62 -20.29 4.51
N ILE A 83 -9.64 -19.67 3.33
CA ILE A 83 -9.77 -18.21 3.19
C ILE A 83 -11.15 -17.73 3.62
N ALA A 84 -12.21 -18.45 3.29
CA ALA A 84 -13.56 -18.16 3.77
C ALA A 84 -13.64 -18.21 5.30
N ASN A 85 -13.04 -19.24 5.90
CA ASN A 85 -12.99 -19.40 7.34
C ASN A 85 -12.17 -18.29 8.02
N LEU A 86 -11.06 -17.87 7.39
CA LEU A 86 -10.25 -16.74 7.83
C LEU A 86 -11.04 -15.43 7.76
N ALA A 87 -11.71 -15.16 6.65
CA ALA A 87 -12.54 -13.98 6.47
C ALA A 87 -13.66 -13.91 7.52
N LEU A 88 -14.37 -15.02 7.77
CA LEU A 88 -15.36 -15.14 8.86
C LEU A 88 -14.77 -14.91 10.26
N LEU A 89 -13.48 -15.20 10.49
CA LEU A 89 -12.83 -14.92 11.77
C LEU A 89 -12.55 -13.42 11.94
N LEU A 90 -12.28 -12.73 10.83
CA LEU A 90 -11.92 -11.31 10.80
C LEU A 90 -13.15 -10.40 10.84
N GLU A 91 -14.29 -10.85 10.32
CA GLU A 91 -15.55 -10.12 10.32
C GLU A 91 -16.06 -9.83 11.74
N LEU A 92 -16.40 -8.56 11.97
CA LEU A 92 -16.99 -8.07 13.21
C LEU A 92 -18.48 -8.43 13.37
N ASP A 93 -19.09 -9.03 12.36
CA ASP A 93 -20.53 -9.38 12.32
C ASP A 93 -20.86 -10.68 13.06
N GLY A 94 -19.86 -11.29 13.72
CA GLY A 94 -20.02 -12.46 14.58
C GLY A 94 -20.31 -12.13 16.05
N ARG A 95 -20.60 -13.16 16.85
CA ARG A 95 -20.75 -13.03 18.32
C ARG A 95 -19.44 -12.65 19.04
N THR A 96 -18.31 -12.64 18.34
CA THR A 96 -16.99 -12.45 18.93
C THR A 96 -16.09 -11.70 17.97
N THR A 97 -15.66 -10.52 18.41
CA THR A 97 -14.74 -9.65 17.70
C THR A 97 -13.29 -10.04 18.01
N TYR A 98 -12.60 -10.71 17.08
CA TYR A 98 -11.19 -11.04 17.29
C TYR A 98 -10.29 -9.81 17.05
N PRO A 99 -9.28 -9.54 17.89
CA PRO A 99 -8.53 -8.29 17.84
C PRO A 99 -7.34 -8.30 16.87
N PHE A 100 -7.35 -9.17 15.86
CA PHE A 100 -6.30 -9.21 14.84
C PHE A 100 -6.26 -7.90 14.08
N CYS A 101 -5.12 -7.22 14.16
CA CYS A 101 -4.88 -5.95 13.48
C CYS A 101 -3.82 -6.07 12.37
N SER A 102 -3.21 -7.23 12.19
CA SER A 102 -2.28 -7.52 11.10
C SER A 102 -2.46 -8.95 10.58
N LEU A 103 -2.55 -9.07 9.26
CA LEU A 103 -2.61 -10.34 8.53
C LEU A 103 -1.47 -10.39 7.51
N GLU A 104 -0.69 -11.46 7.55
CA GLU A 104 0.31 -11.75 6.52
C GLU A 104 -0.01 -13.11 5.89
N ILE A 105 -0.22 -13.14 4.57
CA ILE A 105 -0.32 -14.36 3.78
C ILE A 105 0.82 -14.32 2.77
N ILE A 106 1.87 -15.09 3.02
CA ILE A 106 3.13 -14.99 2.29
C ILE A 106 3.50 -16.37 1.76
N HIS A 107 4.18 -16.41 0.61
CA HIS A 107 4.60 -17.66 -0.01
C HIS A 107 3.46 -18.66 -0.24
N THR A 108 2.27 -18.12 -0.49
CA THR A 108 1.03 -18.89 -0.63
C THR A 108 0.27 -18.40 -1.84
N VAL A 109 -0.15 -19.32 -2.71
CA VAL A 109 -0.99 -19.00 -3.87
C VAL A 109 -2.42 -18.80 -3.40
N ILE A 110 -3.03 -17.68 -3.77
CA ILE A 110 -4.42 -17.35 -3.44
C ILE A 110 -5.15 -17.02 -4.75
N ASP A 111 -6.29 -17.67 -5.00
CA ASP A 111 -7.07 -17.46 -6.22
C ASP A 111 -7.97 -16.21 -6.13
N ALA A 112 -8.54 -15.79 -7.26
CA ALA A 112 -9.33 -14.55 -7.34
C ALA A 112 -10.53 -14.56 -6.38
N TRP A 113 -11.25 -15.68 -6.31
CA TRP A 113 -12.39 -15.86 -5.40
C TRP A 113 -11.97 -15.70 -3.93
N SER A 114 -10.82 -16.23 -3.56
CA SER A 114 -10.28 -16.10 -2.21
C SER A 114 -9.92 -14.67 -1.87
N VAL A 115 -9.33 -13.92 -2.81
CA VAL A 115 -9.02 -12.50 -2.58
C VAL A 115 -10.30 -11.65 -2.48
N GLU A 116 -11.32 -11.92 -3.30
CA GLU A 116 -12.65 -11.31 -3.18
C GLU A 116 -13.26 -11.58 -1.80
N ARG A 117 -13.28 -12.86 -1.40
CA ARG A 117 -13.83 -13.28 -0.12
C ARG A 117 -13.13 -12.60 1.05
N LEU A 118 -11.80 -12.47 0.98
CA LEU A 118 -11.03 -11.73 1.97
C LEU A 118 -11.34 -10.24 1.92
N GLY A 119 -11.48 -9.67 0.71
CA GLY A 119 -11.85 -8.28 0.46
C GLY A 119 -13.16 -7.87 1.12
N VAL A 120 -14.18 -8.74 1.12
CA VAL A 120 -15.46 -8.53 1.81
C VAL A 120 -15.29 -8.36 3.33
N ALA A 121 -14.34 -9.07 3.93
CA ALA A 121 -14.08 -8.99 5.37
C ALA A 121 -13.30 -7.73 5.78
N LEU A 122 -12.51 -7.13 4.88
CA LEU A 122 -11.63 -6.01 5.23
C LEU A 122 -12.36 -4.81 5.84
N PRO A 123 -13.47 -4.28 5.26
CA PRO A 123 -14.16 -3.09 5.77
C PRO A 123 -14.76 -3.29 7.17
N VAL A 124 -15.05 -4.54 7.51
CA VAL A 124 -15.71 -4.94 8.75
C VAL A 124 -14.78 -5.71 9.67
N SER A 125 -13.45 -5.56 9.53
CA SER A 125 -12.46 -6.24 10.38
C SER A 125 -11.67 -5.24 11.23
N ASN A 126 -10.91 -5.76 12.19
CA ASN A 126 -9.94 -4.97 12.97
C ASN A 126 -8.58 -4.79 12.25
N LEU A 127 -8.43 -5.33 11.02
CA LEU A 127 -7.16 -5.30 10.29
C LEU A 127 -6.76 -3.88 9.94
N ARG A 128 -5.52 -3.53 10.32
CA ARG A 128 -4.85 -2.28 9.95
C ARG A 128 -3.69 -2.52 8.98
N SER A 129 -3.30 -3.78 8.79
CA SER A 129 -2.21 -4.19 7.94
C SER A 129 -2.56 -5.53 7.29
N ILE A 130 -2.43 -5.59 5.96
CA ILE A 130 -2.51 -6.82 5.18
C ILE A 130 -1.26 -6.90 4.30
N VAL A 131 -0.56 -8.02 4.36
CA VAL A 131 0.61 -8.31 3.52
C VAL A 131 0.32 -9.59 2.76
N LEU A 132 0.25 -9.48 1.43
CA LEU A 132 0.12 -10.63 0.53
C LEU A 132 1.44 -10.71 -0.27
N ASP A 133 2.40 -11.52 0.18
CA ASP A 133 3.64 -11.77 -0.57
C ASP A 133 3.35 -12.82 -1.65
N TYR A 134 3.98 -12.59 -2.80
CA TYR A 134 3.73 -13.07 -4.16
C TYR A 134 2.81 -12.20 -5.02
N THR A 135 2.36 -11.03 -4.56
CA THR A 135 1.70 -10.06 -5.46
C THR A 135 2.01 -8.58 -5.16
N ASN A 136 3.03 -8.02 -5.81
CA ASN A 136 3.02 -6.58 -6.20
C ASN A 136 1.90 -6.26 -7.22
N ASN A 137 1.12 -7.29 -7.57
CA ASN A 137 0.18 -7.34 -8.66
C ASN A 137 -1.17 -7.76 -8.08
N LEU A 138 -2.05 -6.81 -7.79
CA LEU A 138 -3.40 -7.14 -7.35
C LEU A 138 -4.24 -7.49 -8.57
N TYR A 139 -4.74 -8.73 -8.62
CA TYR A 139 -5.67 -9.19 -9.65
C TYR A 139 -7.02 -9.47 -9.01
N LEU A 140 -7.96 -8.56 -9.24
CA LEU A 140 -9.26 -8.54 -8.57
C LEU A 140 -10.42 -8.50 -9.56
N ASN A 141 -10.20 -8.90 -10.81
CA ASN A 141 -11.22 -8.81 -11.86
C ASN A 141 -12.47 -9.61 -11.49
N GLY A 142 -13.66 -9.10 -11.81
CA GLY A 142 -14.91 -9.83 -11.67
C GLY A 142 -15.49 -9.92 -10.24
N ASN A 143 -14.87 -9.26 -9.25
CA ASN A 143 -15.18 -9.41 -7.82
C ASN A 143 -16.29 -8.47 -7.32
N ASN A 144 -17.02 -7.81 -8.23
CA ASN A 144 -18.11 -6.86 -7.95
C ASN A 144 -17.83 -5.92 -6.75
N LEU A 145 -16.59 -5.45 -6.62
CA LEU A 145 -16.17 -4.63 -5.47
C LEU A 145 -16.96 -3.31 -5.39
N GLN A 146 -17.52 -2.88 -6.52
CA GLN A 146 -18.13 -1.57 -6.71
C GLN A 146 -17.18 -0.44 -6.33
N CYS A 147 -17.65 0.80 -6.44
CA CYS A 147 -16.82 1.95 -6.09
C CYS A 147 -16.35 1.90 -4.63
N LEU A 148 -17.20 1.44 -3.70
CA LEU A 148 -16.88 1.43 -2.27
C LEU A 148 -15.74 0.45 -1.92
N GLY A 149 -15.80 -0.79 -2.38
CA GLY A 149 -14.77 -1.79 -2.12
C GLY A 149 -13.46 -1.45 -2.83
N ALA A 150 -13.54 -1.03 -4.09
CA ALA A 150 -12.37 -0.61 -4.86
C ALA A 150 -11.69 0.62 -4.22
N LEU A 151 -12.46 1.61 -3.77
CA LEU A 151 -11.95 2.78 -3.06
C LEU A 151 -11.28 2.41 -1.74
N ALA A 152 -11.91 1.56 -0.92
CA ALA A 152 -11.36 1.13 0.36
C ALA A 152 -9.97 0.47 0.19
N LEU A 153 -9.80 -0.27 -0.91
CA LEU A 153 -8.53 -0.90 -1.26
C LEU A 153 -7.46 0.11 -1.68
N ILE A 154 -7.77 1.03 -2.61
CA ILE A 154 -6.74 1.87 -3.25
C ILE A 154 -6.39 3.11 -2.43
N LYS A 155 -7.33 3.62 -1.61
CA LYS A 155 -7.21 4.91 -0.92
C LYS A 155 -5.94 5.03 -0.06
N PRO A 156 -5.57 4.04 0.78
CA PRO A 156 -4.35 4.14 1.59
C PRO A 156 -3.07 4.24 0.74
N ILE A 157 -3.01 3.47 -0.35
CA ILE A 157 -1.86 3.42 -1.26
C ILE A 157 -1.74 4.75 -2.04
N ALA A 158 -2.88 5.25 -2.52
CA ALA A 158 -2.99 6.51 -3.24
C ALA A 158 -2.58 7.72 -2.40
N VAL A 159 -3.07 7.81 -1.16
CA VAL A 159 -2.73 8.89 -0.22
C VAL A 159 -1.23 8.89 0.09
N TYR A 160 -0.64 7.72 0.29
CA TYR A 160 0.79 7.60 0.52
C TYR A 160 1.59 8.15 -0.67
N ALA A 161 1.27 7.73 -1.90
CA ALA A 161 1.94 8.20 -3.11
C ALA A 161 1.84 9.73 -3.26
N ASN A 162 0.66 10.30 -3.03
CA ASN A 162 0.44 11.75 -3.08
C ASN A 162 1.25 12.53 -2.03
N ASN A 163 1.30 12.05 -0.79
CA ASN A 163 2.08 12.71 0.26
C ASN A 163 3.58 12.66 -0.05
N LEU A 164 4.08 11.53 -0.57
CA LEU A 164 5.48 11.42 -0.98
C LEU A 164 5.84 12.41 -2.08
N ALA A 165 4.94 12.64 -3.04
CA ALA A 165 5.13 13.65 -4.08
C ALA A 165 5.18 15.08 -3.51
N ARG A 166 4.23 15.43 -2.64
CA ARG A 166 4.20 16.74 -1.95
C ARG A 166 5.44 16.98 -1.09
N ASP A 167 5.94 15.94 -0.43
CA ASP A 167 7.18 16.04 0.35
C ASP A 167 8.40 16.28 -0.55
N LYS A 168 8.43 15.67 -1.74
CA LYS A 168 9.47 15.97 -2.75
C LYS A 168 9.37 17.42 -3.21
N GLU A 169 8.19 17.91 -3.57
CA GLU A 169 7.97 19.30 -4.01
C GLU A 169 8.38 20.32 -2.95
N THR A 170 7.90 20.14 -1.71
CA THR A 170 8.20 21.05 -0.60
C THR A 170 9.69 21.08 -0.26
N ASN A 171 10.37 19.93 -0.32
CA ASN A 171 11.82 19.88 -0.15
C ASN A 171 12.53 20.59 -1.31
N THR A 172 12.10 20.38 -2.55
CA THR A 172 12.69 21.03 -3.74
C THR A 172 12.57 22.56 -3.67
N MET A 173 11.41 23.09 -3.25
CA MET A 173 11.19 24.54 -3.06
C MET A 173 12.03 25.14 -1.93
N LYS A 174 12.26 24.39 -0.84
CA LYS A 174 13.14 24.85 0.25
C LYS A 174 14.60 24.96 -0.20
N PHE A 175 15.07 24.04 -1.04
CA PHE A 175 16.42 24.11 -1.62
C PHE A 175 16.57 25.22 -2.66
N SER A 176 15.57 25.49 -3.50
CA SER A 176 15.63 26.60 -4.46
C SER A 176 15.66 27.97 -3.78
N ASN A 177 14.84 28.17 -2.74
CA ASN A 177 14.78 29.45 -2.02
C ASN A 177 16.03 29.72 -1.17
N ALA A 178 16.72 28.67 -0.71
CA ALA A 178 18.01 28.82 -0.04
C ALA A 178 19.15 29.23 -1.00
N THR A 179 19.02 28.91 -2.30
CA THR A 179 20.04 29.22 -3.32
C THR A 179 19.83 30.63 -3.91
N GLY A 180 18.59 31.14 -3.94
CA GLY A 180 18.26 32.48 -4.43
C GLY A 180 18.72 33.64 -3.53
N HIS A 181 18.93 33.41 -2.23
CA HIS A 181 19.37 34.45 -1.29
C HIS A 181 20.90 34.62 -1.18
N GLN A 182 21.71 33.90 -1.97
CA GLN A 182 23.18 34.09 -1.99
C GLN A 182 23.70 34.75 -3.28
N MET A 183 22.83 35.22 -4.18
CA MET A 183 23.26 35.82 -5.45
C MET A 183 22.56 37.16 -5.74
N HIS A 184 22.63 38.13 -4.82
CA HIS A 184 22.47 39.55 -5.18
C HIS A 184 22.99 40.46 -4.06
N GLU A 185 24.27 40.80 -4.08
CA GLU A 185 24.80 42.07 -3.55
C GLU A 185 26.27 42.25 -3.98
N VAL A 186 26.48 42.66 -5.23
CA VAL A 186 27.70 43.37 -5.63
C VAL A 186 27.29 44.54 -6.52
N GLY A 187 27.29 45.73 -5.91
CA GLY A 187 27.70 46.99 -6.52
C GLY A 187 26.75 47.67 -7.52
N LYS A 188 26.10 48.75 -7.08
CA LYS A 188 26.48 50.13 -7.46
C LYS A 188 25.48 51.12 -6.85
N GLY A 189 26.01 52.03 -6.03
CA GLY A 189 25.22 53.06 -5.38
C GLY A 189 24.84 54.21 -6.31
N LEU A 190 23.80 54.94 -5.91
CA LEU A 190 23.77 56.39 -5.97
C LEU A 190 22.62 56.91 -5.10
N ASN A 191 22.96 57.95 -4.34
CA ASN A 191 22.15 58.80 -3.46
C ASN A 191 20.76 59.13 -4.00
N VAL A 192 19.79 59.34 -3.08
CA VAL A 192 19.05 60.61 -2.90
C VAL A 192 17.96 60.48 -1.81
N HIS A 193 18.13 61.28 -0.74
CA HIS A 193 17.20 61.94 0.22
C HIS A 193 15.89 61.22 0.66
N SER A 194 15.70 60.88 1.95
CA SER A 194 15.15 61.72 3.07
C SER A 194 13.74 62.28 2.77
N ALA A 195 12.68 62.23 3.60
CA ALA A 195 12.52 62.01 5.04
C ALA A 195 11.05 61.61 5.40
N ALA A 196 10.92 60.86 6.49
CA ALA A 196 9.92 60.91 7.58
C ALA A 196 8.41 61.18 7.34
N SER A 197 7.59 60.23 7.84
CA SER A 197 6.32 60.44 8.58
C SER A 197 5.80 59.03 8.97
N GLY A 198 5.45 58.66 10.20
CA GLY A 198 5.40 59.29 11.51
C GLY A 198 4.98 58.23 12.55
N MET A 199 5.45 58.42 13.79
CA MET A 199 5.04 57.86 15.11
C MET A 199 4.30 56.51 15.22
N ASN A 200 4.90 55.50 15.89
CA ASN A 200 4.90 55.21 17.35
C ASN A 200 3.55 54.69 17.87
N ILE A 201 3.49 53.51 18.51
CA ILE A 201 3.62 53.30 19.97
C ILE A 201 4.02 51.81 20.21
N THR A 202 5.29 51.54 20.58
CA THR A 202 5.82 51.05 21.88
C THR A 202 5.01 49.94 22.57
N SER A 203 5.57 48.78 22.90
CA SER A 203 6.51 48.60 24.04
C SER A 203 7.06 47.15 24.01
N GLU A 204 8.39 46.92 24.05
CA GLU A 204 9.21 46.73 25.27
C GLU A 204 8.82 45.46 26.05
N THR A 205 9.65 44.51 26.45
CA THR A 205 11.06 44.46 26.89
C THR A 205 11.39 42.95 27.04
N ARG A 206 12.56 42.39 26.68
CA ARG A 206 13.83 42.30 27.44
C ARG A 206 14.83 41.57 26.52
N ARG A 207 15.95 42.19 26.10
CA ARG A 207 17.27 42.24 26.80
C ARG A 207 17.72 40.85 27.29
N SER A 208 18.91 40.35 27.02
CA SER A 208 20.13 40.95 26.46
C SER A 208 21.24 39.90 26.40
N ASN A 209 22.07 40.01 25.35
CA ASN A 209 23.54 39.90 25.28
C ASN A 209 24.21 38.65 25.87
N THR A 210 25.09 37.94 25.15
CA THR A 210 26.51 38.29 24.93
C THR A 210 27.10 37.21 23.99
N THR A 211 27.73 37.53 22.84
CA THR A 211 29.21 37.59 22.61
C THR A 211 30.00 36.52 23.37
N GLU A 212 30.93 35.70 22.85
CA GLU A 212 31.87 35.85 21.74
C GLU A 212 32.66 34.53 21.59
N SER A 213 32.98 34.17 20.33
CA SER A 213 34.25 33.62 19.83
C SER A 213 34.92 32.29 20.30
N ILE A 214 35.59 31.67 19.30
CA ILE A 214 36.75 30.74 19.33
C ILE A 214 36.50 29.22 19.19
N ILE A 215 36.58 28.79 17.92
CA ILE A 215 37.37 27.69 17.33
C ILE A 215 37.90 26.59 18.28
N GLY A 216 37.48 25.35 18.01
CA GLY A 216 38.38 24.19 18.10
C GLY A 216 37.79 22.86 18.60
N LYS A 217 38.03 21.81 17.80
CA LYS A 217 38.13 20.37 18.14
C LYS A 217 36.94 19.46 17.78
N LYS A 218 37.16 18.72 16.69
CA LYS A 218 36.51 17.44 16.32
C LYS A 218 36.46 16.50 17.54
N LYS A 219 35.25 16.21 18.04
CA LYS A 219 34.96 15.01 18.84
C LYS A 219 34.29 13.97 17.94
N LYS A 220 34.97 12.82 17.75
CA LYS A 220 34.39 11.59 17.19
C LYS A 220 33.17 11.19 18.02
N ARG A 221 31.96 11.25 17.45
CA ARG A 221 30.76 10.67 18.06
C ARG A 221 30.60 9.21 17.63
N LYS A 222 30.55 8.36 18.66
CA LYS A 222 30.18 6.94 18.69
C LYS A 222 29.09 6.61 17.66
N GLY A 223 29.31 5.57 16.85
CA GLY A 223 28.33 5.06 15.90
C GLY A 223 27.03 4.66 16.58
N THR A 224 25.96 5.37 16.27
CA THR A 224 24.60 4.96 16.59
C THR A 224 24.25 3.74 15.74
N LYS A 225 23.97 2.60 16.39
CA LYS A 225 23.37 1.42 15.76
C LYS A 225 22.22 1.88 14.88
N LYS A 226 22.30 1.62 13.56
CA LYS A 226 21.17 1.81 12.63
C LYS A 226 19.99 1.03 13.20
N ARG A 227 18.97 1.75 13.68
CA ARG A 227 17.64 1.17 13.93
C ARG A 227 17.23 0.48 12.63
N LYS A 228 16.84 -0.80 12.71
CA LYS A 228 16.16 -1.48 11.61
C LYS A 228 14.96 -0.61 11.23
N LYS A 229 14.98 -0.04 10.02
CA LYS A 229 13.83 0.70 9.47
C LYS A 229 12.66 -0.26 9.44
N ASN A 230 11.51 0.15 9.99
CA ASN A 230 10.25 -0.51 9.68
C ASN A 230 10.08 -0.54 8.15
N PRO A 231 9.42 -1.55 7.57
CA PRO A 231 9.08 -1.52 6.16
C PRO A 231 8.36 -0.20 5.88
N GLU A 232 8.96 0.64 5.05
CA GLU A 232 8.28 1.82 4.52
C GLU A 232 7.04 1.28 3.79
N ILE A 233 5.85 1.75 4.17
CA ILE A 233 4.60 1.45 3.44
C ILE A 233 4.75 2.12 2.08
N GLY A 234 5.51 1.51 1.17
CA GLY A 234 5.79 2.08 -0.14
C GLY A 234 4.58 1.99 -1.05
N SER A 235 4.59 2.75 -2.14
CA SER A 235 3.69 2.55 -3.28
C SER A 235 4.11 1.31 -4.09
N TRP A 236 4.34 0.16 -3.45
CA TRP A 236 4.90 -1.06 -4.06
C TRP A 236 3.96 -1.75 -5.07
N LEU A 237 2.77 -1.21 -5.30
CA LEU A 237 1.82 -1.73 -6.27
C LEU A 237 2.36 -1.54 -7.69
N VAL A 238 2.78 -2.65 -8.31
CA VAL A 238 3.32 -2.73 -9.66
C VAL A 238 2.20 -2.96 -10.67
N LYS A 239 1.21 -3.80 -10.34
CA LYS A 239 0.04 -4.04 -11.18
C LYS A 239 -1.25 -3.99 -10.38
N LEU A 240 -2.28 -3.39 -10.95
CA LEU A 240 -3.62 -3.35 -10.36
C LEU A 240 -4.65 -3.69 -11.43
N HIS A 241 -5.31 -4.83 -11.30
CA HIS A 241 -6.36 -5.25 -12.20
C HIS A 241 -7.67 -5.29 -11.41
N LEU A 242 -8.59 -4.43 -11.81
CA LEU A 242 -9.91 -4.22 -11.23
C LEU A 242 -10.98 -4.32 -12.34
N ALA A 243 -10.72 -5.06 -13.42
CA ALA A 243 -11.68 -5.19 -14.52
C ALA A 243 -13.01 -5.83 -14.04
N ASP A 244 -14.13 -5.51 -14.68
CA ASP A 244 -15.43 -6.13 -14.39
C ASP A 244 -15.86 -6.10 -12.90
N ASN A 245 -15.54 -5.03 -12.17
CA ASN A 245 -15.84 -4.92 -10.74
C ASN A 245 -17.11 -4.13 -10.41
N GLY A 246 -17.90 -3.75 -11.42
CA GLY A 246 -19.05 -2.89 -11.22
C GLY A 246 -18.66 -1.51 -10.66
N ILE A 247 -17.47 -1.02 -10.99
CA ILE A 247 -17.03 0.34 -10.66
C ILE A 247 -17.77 1.29 -11.60
N ASP A 248 -18.98 1.66 -11.20
CA ASP A 248 -19.88 2.52 -11.95
C ASP A 248 -20.77 3.37 -11.01
N GLY A 249 -21.56 4.25 -11.60
CA GLY A 249 -22.46 5.15 -10.89
C GLY A 249 -23.75 4.50 -10.38
N ARG A 250 -23.92 3.17 -10.50
CA ARG A 250 -25.17 2.46 -10.13
C ARG A 250 -25.13 1.86 -8.73
N GLY A 251 -23.95 1.75 -8.12
CA GLY A 251 -23.76 1.24 -6.76
C GLY A 251 -24.19 2.20 -5.64
N LYS A 252 -24.02 1.77 -4.38
CA LYS A 252 -24.26 2.62 -3.21
C LYS A 252 -23.34 3.85 -3.25
N GLY A 253 -23.93 5.04 -3.20
CA GLY A 253 -23.24 6.33 -3.29
C GLY A 253 -23.13 6.91 -4.71
N GLY A 254 -23.62 6.18 -5.72
CA GLY A 254 -23.86 6.69 -7.07
C GLY A 254 -22.63 7.28 -7.77
N GLN A 255 -22.85 8.28 -8.61
CA GLN A 255 -21.80 8.92 -9.41
C GLN A 255 -20.70 9.57 -8.55
N ASN A 256 -21.03 10.07 -7.36
CA ASN A 256 -20.06 10.70 -6.46
C ASN A 256 -18.98 9.72 -6.00
N MET A 257 -19.33 8.46 -5.79
CA MET A 257 -18.36 7.43 -5.42
C MET A 257 -17.41 7.07 -6.56
N VAL A 258 -17.87 7.15 -7.82
CA VAL A 258 -17.01 6.96 -8.99
C VAL A 258 -15.97 8.09 -9.06
N LEU A 259 -16.41 9.33 -8.81
CA LEU A 259 -15.52 10.49 -8.76
C LEU A 259 -14.47 10.35 -7.65
N GLU A 260 -14.89 9.97 -6.43
CA GLU A 260 -13.95 9.76 -5.32
C GLU A 260 -12.95 8.63 -5.63
N PHE A 261 -13.43 7.48 -6.12
CA PHE A 261 -12.56 6.38 -6.56
C PHE A 261 -11.54 6.87 -7.60
N THR A 262 -12.00 7.60 -8.61
CA THR A 262 -11.15 8.13 -9.68
C THR A 262 -10.11 9.11 -9.13
N GLN A 263 -10.46 9.96 -8.18
CA GLN A 263 -9.51 10.89 -7.55
C GLN A 263 -8.33 10.18 -6.87
N PHE A 264 -8.57 9.08 -6.16
CA PHE A 264 -7.49 8.31 -5.55
C PHE A 264 -6.71 7.49 -6.58
N LEU A 265 -7.38 6.99 -7.61
CA LEU A 265 -6.71 6.35 -8.73
C LEU A 265 -5.75 7.31 -9.45
N ILE A 266 -6.13 8.57 -9.62
CA ILE A 266 -5.29 9.63 -10.19
C ILE A 266 -4.00 9.82 -9.38
N TYR A 267 -4.07 9.79 -8.05
CA TYR A 267 -2.85 9.87 -7.23
C TYR A 267 -1.90 8.71 -7.49
N LEU A 268 -2.41 7.49 -7.68
CA LEU A 268 -1.59 6.35 -8.06
C LEU A 268 -0.97 6.53 -9.45
N ILE A 269 -1.78 6.97 -10.42
CA ILE A 269 -1.32 7.20 -11.80
C ILE A 269 -0.24 8.29 -11.83
N LYS A 270 -0.45 9.42 -11.17
CA LYS A 270 0.51 10.53 -11.19
C LYS A 270 1.79 10.16 -10.45
N TYR A 271 1.67 9.68 -9.22
CA TYR A 271 2.79 9.70 -8.27
C TYR A 271 3.43 8.35 -7.97
N SER A 272 2.82 7.22 -8.39
CA SER A 272 3.44 5.91 -8.13
C SER A 272 4.62 5.66 -9.06
N GLU A 273 5.83 5.54 -8.51
CA GLU A 273 7.03 5.15 -9.26
C GLU A 273 7.08 3.66 -9.61
N HIS A 274 6.20 2.83 -9.02
CA HIS A 274 6.24 1.38 -9.22
C HIS A 274 5.11 0.87 -10.12
N LEU A 275 3.99 1.60 -10.23
CA LEU A 275 2.84 1.17 -11.00
C LEU A 275 3.17 1.17 -12.50
N ILE A 276 3.11 -0.01 -13.12
CA ILE A 276 3.38 -0.23 -14.54
C ILE A 276 2.20 -0.85 -15.30
N GLU A 277 1.19 -1.41 -14.60
CA GLU A 277 0.00 -1.99 -15.21
C GLU A 277 -1.26 -1.65 -14.41
N LEU A 278 -2.30 -1.17 -15.10
CA LEU A 278 -3.61 -0.87 -14.54
C LEU A 278 -4.70 -1.38 -15.49
N ASP A 279 -5.54 -2.29 -15.02
CA ASP A 279 -6.65 -2.83 -15.80
C ASP A 279 -7.98 -2.42 -15.17
N LEU A 280 -8.74 -1.59 -15.86
CA LEU A 280 -10.08 -1.12 -15.47
C LEU A 280 -11.14 -1.50 -16.50
N ASP A 281 -10.83 -2.41 -17.42
CA ASP A 281 -11.76 -2.83 -18.47
C ASP A 281 -13.07 -3.39 -17.88
N GLY A 282 -14.16 -3.32 -18.63
CA GLY A 282 -15.49 -3.75 -18.14
C GLY A 282 -16.12 -2.93 -17.02
N ASN A 283 -15.49 -1.84 -16.55
CA ASN A 283 -16.10 -0.88 -15.62
C ASN A 283 -16.69 0.34 -16.35
N ALA A 284 -17.84 0.84 -15.92
CA ALA A 284 -18.50 2.01 -16.50
C ALA A 284 -18.16 3.29 -15.71
N ILE A 285 -16.88 3.67 -15.71
CA ILE A 285 -16.36 4.85 -14.99
C ILE A 285 -16.83 6.19 -15.59
N GLY A 286 -17.25 6.18 -16.86
CA GLY A 286 -17.80 7.34 -17.58
C GLY A 286 -16.76 8.26 -18.22
N GLU A 287 -17.25 9.16 -19.08
CA GLU A 287 -16.42 10.07 -19.89
C GLU A 287 -15.59 11.02 -19.03
N LEU A 288 -16.22 11.65 -18.04
CA LEU A 288 -15.57 12.65 -17.18
C LEU A 288 -14.38 12.05 -16.43
N CYS A 289 -14.59 10.93 -15.71
CA CYS A 289 -13.54 10.23 -15.00
C CYS A 289 -12.42 9.74 -15.93
N SER A 290 -12.78 9.35 -17.16
CA SER A 290 -11.81 8.91 -18.17
C SER A 290 -10.96 10.07 -18.69
N ALA A 291 -11.54 11.26 -18.83
CA ALA A 291 -10.79 12.47 -19.14
C ALA A 291 -9.80 12.82 -18.02
N ASP A 292 -10.20 12.72 -16.76
CA ASP A 292 -9.31 12.97 -15.61
C ASP A 292 -8.15 11.95 -15.56
N ILE A 293 -8.42 10.67 -15.84
CA ILE A 293 -7.39 9.63 -15.99
C ILE A 293 -6.43 9.97 -17.13
N LEU A 294 -6.94 10.45 -18.26
CA LEU A 294 -6.12 10.86 -19.39
C LEU A 294 -5.18 12.01 -19.03
N ASP A 295 -5.67 13.02 -18.31
CA ASP A 295 -4.85 14.15 -17.89
C ASP A 295 -3.78 13.72 -16.87
N ALA A 296 -4.14 12.86 -15.92
CA ALA A 296 -3.17 12.23 -15.02
C ALA A 296 -2.06 11.46 -15.76
N LEU A 297 -2.40 10.75 -16.85
CA LEU A 297 -1.40 10.06 -17.69
C LEU A 297 -0.48 11.04 -18.43
N LYS A 298 -1.01 12.17 -18.93
CA LYS A 298 -0.19 13.21 -19.57
C LYS A 298 0.78 13.82 -18.57
N GLU A 299 0.32 14.14 -17.36
CA GLU A 299 1.17 14.66 -16.28
C GLU A 299 2.27 13.67 -15.89
N ARG A 300 1.90 12.39 -15.70
CA ARG A 300 2.86 11.29 -15.45
C ARG A 300 3.97 11.25 -16.51
N LEU A 301 3.61 11.41 -17.79
CA LEU A 301 4.57 11.44 -18.89
C LEU A 301 5.46 12.69 -18.86
N ASN A 302 4.91 13.85 -18.54
CA ASN A 302 5.65 15.11 -18.42
C ASN A 302 6.68 15.06 -17.29
N GLU A 303 6.33 14.40 -16.17
CA GLU A 303 7.21 14.18 -15.03
C GLU A 303 8.23 13.05 -15.24
N LYS A 304 8.24 12.40 -16.42
CA LYS A 304 9.14 11.29 -16.77
C LYS A 304 9.03 10.08 -15.83
N MET A 305 7.84 9.87 -15.27
CA MET A 305 7.55 8.70 -14.45
C MET A 305 7.56 7.41 -15.30
N PRO A 306 7.73 6.23 -14.68
CA PRO A 306 7.75 4.96 -15.41
C PRO A 306 6.47 4.72 -16.24
N ASN A 307 6.62 4.14 -17.42
CA ASN A 307 5.49 3.89 -18.32
C ASN A 307 4.43 3.00 -17.64
N LEU A 308 3.15 3.36 -17.83
CA LEU A 308 2.00 2.68 -17.24
C LEU A 308 1.10 2.13 -18.34
N ASN A 309 1.08 0.82 -18.52
CA ASN A 309 0.11 0.15 -19.40
C ASN A 309 -1.28 0.18 -18.76
N ILE A 310 -2.22 0.90 -19.36
CA ILE A 310 -3.59 1.01 -18.86
C ILE A 310 -4.60 0.39 -19.85
N LYS A 311 -5.62 -0.27 -19.32
CA LYS A 311 -6.85 -0.63 -20.05
C LYS A 311 -8.06 -0.02 -19.37
N VAL A 312 -9.00 0.44 -20.18
CA VAL A 312 -10.30 1.00 -19.77
C VAL A 312 -11.36 0.48 -20.73
N THR A 313 -12.63 0.52 -20.31
CA THR A 313 -13.76 0.10 -21.14
C THR A 313 -13.97 1.02 -22.33
N TYR A 314 -14.46 0.48 -23.45
CA TYR A 314 -14.82 1.23 -24.66
C TYR A 314 -16.12 2.06 -24.53
N GLN A 315 -16.79 2.04 -23.37
CA GLN A 315 -18.04 2.79 -23.10
C GLN A 315 -17.77 4.29 -22.84
N ILE A 316 -16.86 4.87 -23.60
CA ILE A 316 -16.44 6.27 -23.58
C ILE A 316 -16.23 6.71 -25.03
N SER A 317 -16.02 8.00 -25.27
CA SER A 317 -15.78 8.51 -26.62
C SER A 317 -14.55 7.84 -27.24
N SER A 318 -14.61 7.57 -28.55
CA SER A 318 -13.49 6.94 -29.28
C SER A 318 -12.21 7.77 -29.20
N GLU A 319 -12.34 9.08 -29.06
CA GLU A 319 -11.21 10.00 -28.91
C GLU A 319 -10.53 9.84 -27.55
N THR A 320 -11.31 9.85 -26.45
CA THR A 320 -10.79 9.66 -25.09
C THR A 320 -10.19 8.26 -24.95
N PHE A 321 -10.89 7.22 -25.40
CA PHE A 321 -10.38 5.85 -25.41
C PHE A 321 -9.04 5.73 -26.16
N GLY A 322 -9.00 6.23 -27.40
CA GLY A 322 -7.80 6.19 -28.23
C GLY A 322 -6.63 6.98 -27.61
N SER A 323 -6.92 8.08 -26.92
CA SER A 323 -5.92 8.92 -26.25
C SER A 323 -5.36 8.25 -25.01
N ILE A 324 -6.20 7.62 -24.18
CA ILE A 324 -5.77 6.83 -23.02
C ILE A 324 -4.85 5.70 -23.49
N PHE A 325 -5.26 4.96 -24.53
CA PHE A 325 -4.45 3.86 -25.06
C PHE A 325 -3.07 4.32 -25.55
N LYS A 326 -3.00 5.46 -26.26
CA LYS A 326 -1.72 6.04 -26.74
C LYS A 326 -0.80 6.47 -25.60
N ASN A 327 -1.36 7.06 -24.54
CA ASN A 327 -0.56 7.53 -23.40
C ASN A 327 -0.20 6.38 -22.44
N GLY A 328 -0.99 5.31 -22.42
CA GLY A 328 -0.71 4.09 -21.65
C GLY A 328 0.34 3.16 -22.27
N LYS A 329 0.36 3.04 -23.60
CA LYS A 329 1.34 2.18 -24.29
C LYS A 329 2.52 2.96 -24.83
N LYS A 330 3.50 3.24 -23.97
CA LYS A 330 4.90 3.44 -24.39
C LYS A 330 5.79 2.28 -23.91
N SER A 331 5.41 1.04 -24.18
CA SER A 331 6.43 -0.02 -24.23
C SER A 331 7.28 0.18 -25.48
N LYS A 332 8.60 0.12 -25.36
CA LYS A 332 9.48 0.08 -26.54
C LYS A 332 9.08 -1.15 -27.35
N SER A 333 8.34 -0.93 -28.44
CA SER A 333 8.16 -1.95 -29.47
C SER A 333 9.55 -2.36 -29.94
N THR A 334 10.00 -3.54 -29.54
CA THR A 334 11.14 -4.21 -30.17
C THR A 334 10.73 -4.43 -31.61
N ARG A 335 11.15 -3.51 -32.48
CA ARG A 335 10.97 -3.56 -33.93
C ARG A 335 11.43 -4.95 -34.39
N LYS A 336 10.48 -5.83 -34.75
CA LYS A 336 10.79 -7.11 -35.39
C LYS A 336 11.74 -6.80 -36.56
N LYS A 337 13.00 -7.21 -36.45
CA LYS A 337 13.94 -7.18 -37.58
C LYS A 337 13.26 -7.94 -38.72
N LYS A 338 12.95 -7.24 -39.82
CA LYS A 338 12.59 -7.88 -41.09
C LYS A 338 13.68 -8.93 -41.38
N LYS A 339 13.29 -10.21 -41.45
CA LYS A 339 14.14 -11.26 -42.01
C LYS A 339 14.49 -10.80 -43.44
N LYS A 340 15.77 -10.57 -43.70
CA LYS A 340 16.27 -10.47 -45.08
C LYS A 340 16.02 -11.84 -45.72
N THR A 341 15.19 -11.87 -46.76
CA THR A 341 15.15 -12.97 -47.71
C THR A 341 16.44 -12.92 -48.51
N THR A 342 17.30 -13.91 -48.31
CA THR A 342 18.43 -14.17 -49.20
C THR A 342 17.86 -14.87 -50.44
N LYS A 343 18.05 -14.25 -51.61
CA LYS A 343 17.88 -14.91 -52.91
C LYS A 343 19.08 -15.81 -53.18
#